data_AF-Q56RI0-F1
#
_entry.id   AF-Q56RI0-F1
#
_cell.length_a   1.000
_cell.length_b   1.000
_cell.length_c   1.000
_cell.angle_alpha   90.00
_cell.angle_beta   90.00
_cell.angle_gamma   90.00
#
_symmetry.space_group_name_H-M   'P 1'
#
loop_
_entity.id
_entity.type
_entity.pdbx_description
1 polymer ?
#
loop_
_entity_poly.entity_id
_entity_poly.type
_entity_poly.pdbx_seq_one_letter_code
_entity_poly.pdbx_strand_id
1 'polypeptide(L)'
;VETRRMLDETARDKARAEIDLKRIWEENEELKANLNKLNKDCSTAEGNARMYESRANELSNKYNQAAAERKKAFDDLKEALKELERLRKQFDEARKNLESETLTRVDLENTIQSLREELSFKDQIHVQEINDSRRLRQTEYSEIDGRLSSEYDAKLKQSLQDLRAQYEEQMRINRDDIESLYEDKIRRLQETAARTNNSTHKSIEEQRTTRVRIDGLNAKITDLEQTNSMLNGRIRELEHQLDNDRERHSQEVAMLEKELIRLRDEMTQQLQEYQDLMDIKVSLDLEIAAYDKLLMGEEHRLNITPSNTATVQSFSQSLRSSTRATPSRRTPSGALKRKRTFVDESEDRSVSDYYVSASARGNIEIKEIDPEGKFVKIFNKGNEEVAIGGWQLQRIVNESGPSNTYKFHRSVKIDANAFVTVWSVDSKASHEPPTNIVMKQQKWITGDNTKTILLNTDGETVANLDRIKRIVSTHVSSSRQSRRRSISAVDGNEQLYHQ
;
A
#
# COMPACT_ATOMS: atom_id res chain seq x y z
N VAL A 1 -127.03 100.53 -176.54
CA VAL A 1 -127.52 99.36 -175.77
C VAL A 1 -126.34 98.51 -175.32
N GLU A 2 -125.57 97.98 -176.27
CA GLU A 2 -124.40 97.11 -176.07
C GLU A 2 -123.38 97.58 -175.02
N THR A 3 -123.09 98.89 -174.98
CA THR A 3 -122.18 99.51 -174.00
C THR A 3 -122.61 99.38 -172.54
N ARG A 4 -123.92 99.24 -172.23
CA ARG A 4 -124.36 98.93 -170.87
C ARG A 4 -124.07 97.47 -170.50
N ARG A 5 -124.36 96.54 -171.41
CA ARG A 5 -124.14 95.10 -171.19
C ARG A 5 -122.68 94.79 -170.83
N MET A 6 -121.72 95.35 -171.57
CA MET A 6 -120.28 95.20 -171.27
C MET A 6 -119.89 95.72 -169.88
N LEU A 7 -120.56 96.78 -169.41
CA LEU A 7 -120.30 97.38 -168.10
C LEU A 7 -120.93 96.52 -166.97
N ASP A 8 -122.13 95.97 -167.19
CA ASP A 8 -122.77 95.01 -166.28
C ASP A 8 -122.06 93.63 -166.28
N GLU A 9 -121.35 93.28 -167.36
CA GLU A 9 -120.48 92.07 -167.48
C GLU A 9 -119.19 92.27 -166.67
N THR A 10 -118.44 93.34 -166.95
CA THR A 10 -117.20 93.66 -166.23
C THR A 10 -117.44 93.98 -164.75
N ALA A 11 -118.59 94.54 -164.37
CA ALA A 11 -118.99 94.68 -162.97
C ALA A 11 -119.22 93.32 -162.28
N ARG A 12 -119.84 92.34 -162.97
CA ARG A 12 -120.01 90.97 -162.46
C ARG A 12 -118.67 90.24 -162.32
N ASP A 13 -117.79 90.36 -163.31
CA ASP A 13 -116.48 89.69 -163.27
C ASP A 13 -115.55 90.33 -162.24
N LYS A 14 -115.61 91.67 -162.07
CA LYS A 14 -114.98 92.34 -160.94
C LYS A 14 -115.52 91.85 -159.59
N ALA A 15 -116.85 91.76 -159.43
CA ALA A 15 -117.45 91.27 -158.19
C ALA A 15 -117.09 89.80 -157.91
N ARG A 16 -117.01 88.95 -158.94
CA ARG A 16 -116.48 87.58 -158.83
C ARG A 16 -115.03 87.58 -158.37
N ALA A 17 -114.17 88.38 -158.99
CA ALA A 17 -112.76 88.49 -158.61
C ALA A 17 -112.57 89.05 -157.19
N GLU A 18 -113.40 89.99 -156.75
CA GLU A 18 -113.40 90.50 -155.36
C GLU A 18 -113.88 89.44 -154.36
N ILE A 19 -114.88 88.62 -154.71
CA ILE A 19 -115.34 87.49 -153.89
C ILE A 19 -114.26 86.39 -153.83
N ASP A 20 -113.66 86.00 -154.95
CA ASP A 20 -112.60 84.98 -154.97
C ASP A 20 -111.31 85.48 -154.30
N LEU A 21 -110.93 86.75 -154.47
CA LEU A 21 -109.82 87.35 -153.72
C LEU A 21 -110.09 87.30 -152.21
N LYS A 22 -111.31 87.66 -151.78
CA LYS A 22 -111.69 87.64 -150.36
C LYS A 22 -111.74 86.22 -149.80
N ARG A 23 -112.29 85.26 -150.56
CA ARG A 23 -112.28 83.82 -150.24
C ARG A 23 -110.86 83.28 -150.11
N ILE A 24 -109.98 83.56 -151.08
CA ILE A 24 -108.57 83.13 -151.03
C ILE A 24 -107.84 83.80 -149.86
N TRP A 25 -108.17 85.04 -149.52
CA TRP A 25 -107.58 85.72 -148.36
C TRP A 25 -108.05 85.12 -147.03
N GLU A 26 -109.33 84.77 -146.92
CA GLU A 26 -109.92 84.06 -145.77
C GLU A 26 -109.36 82.63 -145.64
N GLU A 27 -109.27 81.87 -146.73
CA GLU A 27 -108.58 80.56 -146.80
C GLU A 27 -107.11 80.69 -146.39
N ASN A 28 -106.42 81.77 -146.76
CA ASN A 28 -105.01 82.00 -146.42
C ASN A 28 -104.82 82.39 -144.95
N GLU A 29 -105.70 83.20 -144.36
CA GLU A 29 -105.71 83.48 -142.92
C GLU A 29 -106.10 82.24 -142.10
N GLU A 30 -107.04 81.40 -142.57
CA GLU A 30 -107.34 80.12 -141.94
C GLU A 30 -106.15 79.16 -142.01
N LEU A 31 -105.47 79.06 -143.16
CA LEU A 31 -104.24 78.27 -143.30
C LEU A 31 -103.11 78.80 -142.40
N LYS A 32 -102.94 80.13 -142.26
CA LYS A 32 -102.02 80.72 -141.28
C LYS A 32 -102.41 80.39 -139.85
N ALA A 33 -103.69 80.47 -139.50
CA ALA A 33 -104.18 80.15 -138.16
C ALA A 33 -103.93 78.67 -137.81
N ASN A 34 -104.21 77.77 -138.76
CA ASN A 34 -103.95 76.34 -138.64
C ASN A 34 -102.45 76.01 -138.58
N LEU A 35 -101.61 76.66 -139.38
CA LEU A 35 -100.15 76.50 -139.34
C LEU A 35 -99.56 77.05 -138.02
N ASN A 36 -100.04 78.20 -137.54
CA ASN A 36 -99.64 78.78 -136.25
C ASN A 36 -100.08 77.90 -135.07
N LYS A 37 -101.25 77.24 -135.17
CA LYS A 37 -101.70 76.25 -134.18
C LYS A 37 -100.79 75.02 -134.23
N LEU A 38 -100.58 74.43 -135.40
CA LEU A 38 -99.76 73.23 -135.58
C LEU A 38 -98.30 73.45 -135.12
N ASN A 39 -97.73 74.63 -135.33
CA ASN A 39 -96.42 75.00 -134.80
C ASN A 39 -96.39 75.07 -133.26
N LYS A 40 -97.45 75.57 -132.61
CA LYS A 40 -97.58 75.56 -131.14
C LYS A 40 -97.75 74.15 -130.59
N ASP A 41 -98.58 73.35 -131.24
CA ASP A 41 -98.82 71.95 -130.86
C ASP A 41 -97.52 71.12 -131.03
N CYS A 42 -96.78 71.33 -132.12
CA CYS A 42 -95.46 70.72 -132.37
C CYS A 42 -94.40 71.16 -131.35
N SER A 43 -94.28 72.46 -131.08
CA SER A 43 -93.35 73.00 -130.07
C SER A 43 -93.66 72.48 -128.66
N THR A 44 -94.95 72.29 -128.34
CA THR A 44 -95.40 71.67 -127.09
C THR A 44 -95.05 70.18 -127.04
N ALA A 45 -95.22 69.46 -128.16
CA ALA A 45 -94.83 68.05 -128.28
C ALA A 45 -93.31 67.86 -128.15
N GLU A 46 -92.49 68.72 -128.76
CA GLU A 46 -91.03 68.73 -128.58
C GLU A 46 -90.63 69.00 -127.13
N GLY A 47 -91.24 70.00 -126.47
CA GLY A 47 -90.99 70.30 -125.06
C GLY A 47 -91.30 69.11 -124.16
N ASN A 48 -92.44 68.45 -124.40
CA ASN A 48 -92.82 67.23 -123.68
C ASN A 48 -91.86 66.07 -123.98
N ALA A 49 -91.43 65.87 -125.22
CA ALA A 49 -90.48 64.83 -125.59
C ALA A 49 -89.14 65.00 -124.86
N ARG A 50 -88.58 66.22 -124.84
CA ARG A 50 -87.34 66.56 -124.10
C ARG A 50 -87.50 66.34 -122.59
N MET A 51 -88.67 66.66 -122.03
CA MET A 51 -88.98 66.39 -120.61
C MET A 51 -89.06 64.89 -120.29
N TYR A 52 -89.68 64.08 -121.16
CA TYR A 52 -89.74 62.63 -120.99
C TYR A 52 -88.37 61.96 -121.20
N GLU A 53 -87.57 62.43 -122.15
CA GLU A 53 -86.19 61.98 -122.38
C GLU A 53 -85.29 62.29 -121.17
N SER A 54 -85.35 63.52 -120.65
CA SER A 54 -84.64 63.92 -119.42
C SER A 54 -85.03 63.03 -118.23
N ARG A 55 -86.33 62.78 -118.03
CA ARG A 55 -86.85 61.89 -116.97
C ARG A 55 -86.44 60.42 -117.18
N ALA A 56 -86.36 59.94 -118.42
CA ALA A 56 -85.90 58.60 -118.74
C ALA A 56 -84.40 58.44 -118.44
N ASN A 57 -83.59 59.45 -118.76
CA ASN A 57 -82.17 59.48 -118.43
C ASN A 57 -81.94 59.55 -116.90
N GLU A 58 -82.73 60.34 -116.17
CA GLU A 58 -82.69 60.39 -114.70
C GLU A 58 -83.04 59.03 -114.06
N LEU A 59 -84.10 58.37 -114.56
CA LEU A 59 -84.50 57.03 -114.11
C LEU A 59 -83.45 55.96 -114.46
N SER A 60 -82.85 56.03 -115.65
CA SER A 60 -81.76 55.15 -116.08
C SER A 60 -80.55 55.30 -115.15
N ASN A 61 -80.13 56.52 -114.85
CA ASN A 61 -79.02 56.79 -113.92
C ASN A 61 -79.31 56.28 -112.50
N LYS A 62 -80.52 56.52 -111.97
CA LYS A 62 -80.95 55.99 -110.66
C LYS A 62 -80.99 54.45 -110.64
N TYR A 63 -81.46 53.82 -111.71
CA TYR A 63 -81.45 52.36 -111.85
C TYR A 63 -80.02 51.80 -111.89
N ASN A 64 -79.13 52.41 -112.67
CA ASN A 64 -77.73 51.99 -112.78
C ASN A 64 -76.97 52.15 -111.46
N GLN A 65 -77.22 53.24 -110.72
CA GLN A 65 -76.69 53.43 -109.36
C GLN A 65 -77.19 52.34 -108.42
N ALA A 66 -78.51 52.12 -108.32
CA ALA A 66 -79.09 51.11 -107.45
C ALA A 66 -78.63 49.68 -107.81
N ALA A 67 -78.40 49.39 -109.10
CA ALA A 67 -77.84 48.13 -109.57
C ALA A 67 -76.38 47.94 -109.14
N ALA A 68 -75.56 49.00 -109.19
CA ALA A 68 -74.18 48.99 -108.73
C ALA A 68 -74.08 48.84 -107.20
N GLU A 69 -74.91 49.58 -106.45
CA GLU A 69 -75.02 49.47 -104.98
C GLU A 69 -75.48 48.07 -104.55
N ARG A 70 -76.51 47.51 -105.22
CA ARG A 70 -76.96 46.13 -104.98
C ARG A 70 -75.86 45.11 -105.29
N LYS A 71 -75.08 45.31 -106.34
CA LYS A 71 -73.94 44.43 -106.65
C LYS A 71 -72.89 44.51 -105.55
N LYS A 72 -72.49 45.72 -105.13
CA LYS A 72 -71.51 45.91 -104.05
C LYS A 72 -71.98 45.23 -102.77
N ALA A 73 -73.22 45.49 -102.32
CA ALA A 73 -73.77 44.89 -101.11
C ALA A 73 -73.83 43.34 -101.19
N PHE A 74 -74.00 42.76 -102.38
CA PHE A 74 -73.95 41.31 -102.59
C PHE A 74 -72.52 40.76 -102.50
N ASP A 75 -71.54 41.45 -103.09
CA ASP A 75 -70.12 41.07 -103.01
C ASP A 75 -69.58 41.25 -101.56
N ASP A 76 -69.93 42.35 -100.88
CA ASP A 76 -69.63 42.61 -99.46
C ASP A 76 -70.23 41.50 -98.55
N LEU A 77 -71.50 41.14 -98.76
CA LEU A 77 -72.17 40.03 -98.03
C LEU A 77 -71.48 38.68 -98.27
N LYS A 78 -71.06 38.42 -99.51
CA LYS A 78 -70.37 37.18 -99.90
C LYS A 78 -68.97 37.07 -99.27
N GLU A 79 -68.29 38.19 -99.03
CA GLU A 79 -67.05 38.22 -98.27
C GLU A 79 -67.29 38.03 -96.77
N ALA A 80 -68.27 38.73 -96.19
CA ALA A 80 -68.66 38.57 -94.78
C ALA A 80 -69.08 37.12 -94.44
N LEU A 81 -69.77 36.42 -95.35
CA LEU A 81 -70.15 35.02 -95.17
C LEU A 81 -68.94 34.06 -95.21
N LYS A 82 -67.93 34.32 -96.06
CA LYS A 82 -66.67 33.55 -96.06
C LYS A 82 -65.90 33.76 -94.76
N GLU A 83 -65.82 35.01 -94.28
CA GLU A 83 -65.10 35.35 -93.05
C GLU A 83 -65.78 34.76 -91.82
N LEU A 84 -67.10 34.79 -91.76
CA LEU A 84 -67.90 34.12 -90.73
C LEU A 84 -67.66 32.59 -90.72
N GLU A 85 -67.58 31.95 -91.88
CA GLU A 85 -67.25 30.52 -92.02
C GLU A 85 -65.79 30.21 -91.62
N ARG A 86 -64.85 31.11 -91.94
CA ARG A 86 -63.44 31.01 -91.53
C ARG A 86 -63.30 31.11 -90.01
N LEU A 87 -63.99 32.07 -89.40
CA LEU A 87 -64.01 32.29 -87.95
C LEU A 87 -64.70 31.15 -87.20
N ARG A 88 -65.78 30.57 -87.74
CA ARG A 88 -66.40 29.35 -87.17
C ARG A 88 -65.40 28.20 -87.10
N LYS A 89 -64.70 27.90 -88.19
CA LYS A 89 -63.70 26.82 -88.23
C LYS A 89 -62.57 27.05 -87.22
N GLN A 90 -62.07 28.28 -87.11
CA GLN A 90 -61.06 28.61 -86.10
C GLN A 90 -61.59 28.52 -84.67
N PHE A 91 -62.86 28.86 -84.42
CA PHE A 91 -63.50 28.70 -83.12
C PHE A 91 -63.66 27.21 -82.75
N ASP A 92 -64.15 26.38 -83.66
CA ASP A 92 -64.32 24.94 -83.44
C ASP A 92 -62.98 24.21 -83.27
N GLU A 93 -61.94 24.62 -84.01
CA GLU A 93 -60.56 24.13 -83.84
C GLU A 93 -59.95 24.56 -82.50
N ALA A 94 -60.03 25.85 -82.15
CA ALA A 94 -59.53 26.35 -80.87
C ALA A 94 -60.27 25.71 -79.67
N ARG A 95 -61.58 25.48 -79.80
CA ARG A 95 -62.38 24.75 -78.82
C ARG A 95 -61.92 23.31 -78.69
N LYS A 96 -61.74 22.58 -79.80
CA LYS A 96 -61.25 21.19 -79.77
C LYS A 96 -59.88 21.09 -79.12
N ASN A 97 -58.99 22.03 -79.42
CA ASN A 97 -57.64 22.09 -78.83
C ASN A 97 -57.70 22.37 -77.32
N LEU A 98 -58.59 23.26 -76.87
CA LEU A 98 -58.85 23.50 -75.44
C LEU A 98 -59.43 22.25 -74.75
N GLU A 99 -60.33 21.51 -75.40
CA GLU A 99 -60.88 20.26 -74.88
C GLU A 99 -59.80 19.18 -74.75
N SER A 100 -58.87 19.05 -75.72
CA SER A 100 -57.73 18.13 -75.60
C SER A 100 -56.70 18.56 -74.56
N GLU A 101 -56.36 19.86 -74.46
CA GLU A 101 -55.41 20.34 -73.45
C GLU A 101 -56.00 20.31 -72.02
N THR A 102 -57.32 20.35 -71.90
CA THR A 102 -57.99 20.10 -70.61
C THR A 102 -57.86 18.63 -70.20
N LEU A 103 -57.94 17.69 -71.14
CA LEU A 103 -57.75 16.27 -70.87
C LEU A 103 -56.30 15.94 -70.49
N THR A 104 -55.32 16.40 -71.27
CA THR A 104 -53.88 16.18 -70.96
C THR A 104 -53.52 16.78 -69.60
N ARG A 105 -54.04 17.96 -69.25
CA ARG A 105 -53.83 18.56 -67.92
C ARG A 105 -54.37 17.69 -66.80
N VAL A 106 -55.57 17.11 -66.96
CA VAL A 106 -56.18 16.22 -65.95
C VAL A 106 -55.40 14.90 -65.83
N ASP A 107 -54.92 14.32 -66.93
CA ASP A 107 -54.07 13.12 -66.88
C ASP A 107 -52.71 13.39 -66.21
N LEU A 108 -52.14 14.58 -66.42
CA LEU A 108 -50.94 15.03 -65.70
C LEU A 108 -51.21 15.33 -64.22
N GLU A 109 -52.35 15.92 -63.87
CA GLU A 109 -52.79 16.10 -62.47
C GLU A 109 -52.94 14.76 -61.75
N ASN A 110 -53.55 13.76 -62.41
CA ASN A 110 -53.71 12.40 -61.89
C ASN A 110 -52.36 11.69 -61.68
N THR A 111 -51.46 11.73 -62.67
CA THR A 111 -50.13 11.09 -62.56
C THR A 111 -49.24 11.77 -61.52
N ILE A 112 -49.30 13.10 -61.38
CA ILE A 112 -48.65 13.84 -60.28
C ILE A 112 -49.19 13.38 -58.92
N GLN A 113 -50.49 13.15 -58.79
CA GLN A 113 -51.09 12.67 -57.55
C GLN A 113 -50.64 11.24 -57.21
N SER A 114 -50.67 10.31 -58.16
CA SER A 114 -50.16 8.94 -57.97
C SER A 114 -48.68 8.90 -57.57
N LEU A 115 -47.83 9.74 -58.19
CA LEU A 115 -46.41 9.83 -57.85
C LEU A 115 -46.16 10.41 -56.46
N ARG A 116 -47.02 11.32 -55.96
CA ARG A 116 -46.96 11.82 -54.58
C ARG A 116 -47.33 10.75 -53.55
N GLU A 117 -48.33 9.94 -53.87
CA GLU A 117 -48.77 8.82 -53.03
C GLU A 117 -47.68 7.72 -52.98
N GLU A 118 -47.07 7.39 -54.13
CA GLU A 118 -45.92 6.46 -54.20
C GLU A 118 -44.70 6.99 -53.42
N LEU A 119 -44.38 8.28 -53.54
CA LEU A 119 -43.31 8.92 -52.77
C LEU A 119 -43.57 8.82 -51.27
N SER A 120 -44.77 9.21 -50.81
CA SER A 120 -45.12 9.16 -49.39
C SER A 120 -45.12 7.74 -48.83
N PHE A 121 -45.51 6.74 -49.62
CA PHE A 121 -45.43 5.33 -49.26
C PHE A 121 -43.97 4.86 -49.13
N LYS A 122 -43.07 5.27 -50.04
CA LYS A 122 -41.63 4.98 -49.95
C LYS A 122 -40.97 5.65 -48.75
N ASP A 123 -41.30 6.92 -48.47
CA ASP A 123 -40.82 7.63 -47.28
C ASP A 123 -41.24 6.91 -45.99
N GLN A 124 -42.50 6.44 -45.91
CA GLN A 124 -42.99 5.65 -44.78
C GLN A 124 -42.25 4.31 -44.63
N ILE A 125 -42.01 3.58 -45.73
CA ILE A 125 -41.22 2.35 -45.72
C ILE A 125 -39.79 2.62 -45.24
N HIS A 126 -39.09 3.61 -45.80
CA HIS A 126 -37.71 3.90 -45.41
C HIS A 126 -37.59 4.36 -43.95
N VAL A 127 -38.56 5.11 -43.43
CA VAL A 127 -38.65 5.44 -42.00
C VAL A 127 -38.86 4.16 -41.16
N GLN A 128 -39.68 3.21 -41.61
CA GLN A 128 -39.85 1.92 -40.94
C GLN A 128 -38.56 1.08 -40.98
N GLU A 129 -37.92 0.93 -42.14
CA GLU A 129 -36.65 0.20 -42.31
C GLU A 129 -35.53 0.76 -41.42
N ILE A 130 -35.42 2.09 -41.33
CA ILE A 130 -34.49 2.78 -40.43
C ILE A 130 -34.80 2.48 -38.96
N ASN A 131 -36.09 2.48 -38.57
CA ASN A 131 -36.51 2.19 -37.20
C ASN A 131 -36.31 0.72 -36.82
N ASP A 132 -36.65 -0.23 -37.68
CA ASP A 132 -36.40 -1.66 -37.47
C ASP A 132 -34.88 -1.95 -37.43
N SER A 133 -34.09 -1.36 -38.32
CA SER A 133 -32.61 -1.43 -38.29
C SER A 133 -32.01 -0.82 -37.02
N ARG A 134 -32.61 0.25 -36.49
CA ARG A 134 -32.21 0.87 -35.23
C ARG A 134 -32.59 0.01 -34.04
N ARG A 135 -33.77 -0.64 -34.06
CA ARG A 135 -34.21 -1.59 -33.02
C ARG A 135 -33.27 -2.80 -32.96
N LEU A 136 -32.94 -3.40 -34.11
CA LEU A 136 -32.02 -4.53 -34.21
C LEU A 136 -30.63 -4.20 -33.62
N ARG A 137 -30.03 -3.08 -34.02
CA ARG A 137 -28.77 -2.63 -33.42
C ARG A 137 -28.90 -2.32 -31.93
N GLN A 138 -30.03 -1.77 -31.48
CA GLN A 138 -30.26 -1.50 -30.05
C GLN A 138 -30.36 -2.79 -29.23
N THR A 139 -30.94 -3.86 -29.77
CA THR A 139 -30.92 -5.19 -29.13
C THR A 139 -29.52 -5.81 -29.15
N GLU A 140 -28.80 -5.76 -30.27
CA GLU A 140 -27.40 -6.23 -30.36
C GLU A 140 -26.49 -5.53 -29.33
N TYR A 141 -26.57 -4.19 -29.22
CA TYR A 141 -25.81 -3.43 -28.21
C TYR A 141 -26.21 -3.83 -26.78
N SER A 142 -27.50 -4.04 -26.51
CA SER A 142 -27.96 -4.45 -25.17
C SER A 142 -27.55 -5.87 -24.80
N GLU A 143 -27.46 -6.78 -25.78
CA GLU A 143 -26.98 -8.15 -25.58
C GLU A 143 -25.46 -8.20 -25.40
N ILE A 144 -24.71 -7.41 -26.17
CA ILE A 144 -23.25 -7.27 -26.03
C ILE A 144 -22.89 -6.66 -24.68
N ASP A 145 -23.55 -5.56 -24.27
CA ASP A 145 -23.32 -4.90 -22.99
C ASP A 145 -23.75 -5.77 -21.81
N GLY A 146 -24.91 -6.45 -21.92
CA GLY A 146 -25.35 -7.43 -20.93
C GLY A 146 -24.38 -8.60 -20.75
N ARG A 147 -23.84 -9.15 -21.86
CA ARG A 147 -22.83 -10.21 -21.80
C ARG A 147 -21.51 -9.71 -21.21
N LEU A 148 -21.04 -8.53 -21.62
CA LEU A 148 -19.81 -7.91 -21.13
C LEU A 148 -19.91 -7.59 -19.63
N SER A 149 -21.04 -7.08 -19.17
CA SER A 149 -21.34 -6.85 -17.76
C SER A 149 -21.33 -8.16 -16.96
N SER A 150 -21.93 -9.24 -17.49
CA SER A 150 -21.88 -10.58 -16.89
C SER A 150 -20.46 -11.17 -16.86
N GLU A 151 -19.64 -10.94 -17.89
CA GLU A 151 -18.23 -11.37 -17.93
C GLU A 151 -17.39 -10.60 -16.88
N TYR A 152 -17.61 -9.29 -16.73
CA TYR A 152 -16.95 -8.48 -15.70
C TYR A 152 -17.37 -8.88 -14.27
N ASP A 153 -18.66 -9.09 -14.01
CA ASP A 153 -19.17 -9.54 -12.71
C ASP A 153 -18.67 -10.95 -12.36
N ALA A 154 -18.66 -11.89 -13.32
CA ALA A 154 -18.07 -13.21 -13.12
C ALA A 154 -16.57 -13.13 -12.79
N LYS A 155 -15.81 -12.32 -13.54
CA LYS A 155 -14.37 -12.12 -13.31
C LYS A 155 -14.06 -11.40 -11.99
N LEU A 156 -14.92 -10.46 -11.58
CA LEU A 156 -14.83 -9.80 -10.27
C LEU A 156 -15.11 -10.78 -9.12
N LYS A 157 -16.16 -11.59 -9.25
CA LYS A 157 -16.49 -12.66 -8.28
C LYS A 157 -15.36 -13.68 -8.15
N GLN A 158 -14.77 -14.12 -9.28
CA GLN A 158 -13.61 -15.01 -9.27
C GLN A 158 -12.42 -14.35 -8.58
N SER A 159 -12.04 -13.12 -8.95
CA SER A 159 -10.94 -12.38 -8.32
C SER A 159 -11.12 -12.20 -6.80
N LEU A 160 -12.35 -11.92 -6.35
CA LEU A 160 -12.69 -11.84 -4.92
C LEU A 160 -12.66 -13.20 -4.22
N GLN A 161 -12.99 -14.30 -4.92
CA GLN A 161 -12.88 -15.66 -4.40
C GLN A 161 -11.41 -16.10 -4.29
N ASP A 162 -10.59 -15.83 -5.32
CA ASP A 162 -9.15 -16.11 -5.33
C ASP A 162 -8.42 -15.31 -4.23
N LEU A 163 -8.80 -14.05 -4.02
CA LEU A 163 -8.28 -13.21 -2.94
C LEU A 163 -8.68 -13.74 -1.56
N ARG A 164 -9.92 -14.22 -1.38
CA ARG A 164 -10.35 -14.89 -0.14
C ARG A 164 -9.56 -16.17 0.11
N ALA A 165 -9.41 -17.02 -0.90
CA ALA A 165 -8.64 -18.26 -0.80
C ALA A 165 -7.16 -17.98 -0.42
N GLN A 166 -6.55 -16.93 -0.98
CA GLN A 166 -5.20 -16.48 -0.59
C GLN A 166 -5.14 -16.02 0.87
N TYR A 167 -6.13 -15.27 1.36
CA TYR A 167 -6.17 -14.87 2.77
C TYR A 167 -6.46 -16.04 3.72
N GLU A 168 -7.34 -16.97 3.35
CA GLU A 168 -7.64 -18.18 4.13
C GLU A 168 -6.42 -19.09 4.20
N GLU A 169 -5.69 -19.28 3.09
CA GLU A 169 -4.44 -20.03 3.06
C GLU A 169 -3.32 -19.34 3.86
N GLN A 170 -3.14 -18.02 3.73
CA GLN A 170 -2.16 -17.30 4.54
C GLN A 170 -2.51 -17.35 6.03
N MET A 171 -3.80 -17.29 6.40
CA MET A 171 -4.24 -17.44 7.79
C MET A 171 -4.06 -18.88 8.31
N ARG A 172 -4.18 -19.89 7.45
CA ARG A 172 -3.82 -21.28 7.76
C ARG A 172 -2.33 -21.43 8.01
N ILE A 173 -1.48 -20.98 7.09
CA ILE A 173 -0.02 -21.00 7.24
C ILE A 173 0.40 -20.26 8.52
N ASN A 174 -0.10 -19.05 8.74
CA ASN A 174 0.17 -18.27 9.96
C ASN A 174 -0.25 -19.02 11.24
N ARG A 175 -1.37 -19.76 11.20
CA ARG A 175 -1.82 -20.58 12.32
C ARG A 175 -0.88 -21.76 12.55
N ASP A 176 -0.56 -22.51 11.50
CA ASP A 176 0.26 -23.72 11.56
C ASP A 176 1.70 -23.38 12.01
N ASP A 177 2.26 -22.25 11.56
CA ASP A 177 3.53 -21.68 12.03
C ASP A 177 3.49 -21.32 13.53
N ILE A 178 2.40 -20.70 13.99
CA ILE A 178 2.20 -20.35 15.41
C ILE A 178 2.04 -21.61 16.26
N GLU A 179 1.28 -22.60 15.80
CA GLU A 179 1.04 -23.88 16.48
C GLU A 179 2.36 -24.67 16.61
N SER A 180 3.13 -24.77 15.52
CA SER A 180 4.49 -25.32 15.48
C SER A 180 5.46 -24.59 16.44
N LEU A 181 5.46 -23.25 16.45
CA LEU A 181 6.29 -22.45 17.35
C LEU A 181 5.94 -22.70 18.83
N TYR A 182 4.65 -22.83 19.16
CA TYR A 182 4.22 -23.17 20.51
C TYR A 182 4.55 -24.62 20.89
N GLU A 183 4.37 -25.60 20.00
CA GLU A 183 4.82 -26.97 20.23
C GLU A 183 6.32 -27.02 20.53
N ASP A 184 7.13 -26.37 19.71
CA ASP A 184 8.59 -26.41 19.85
C ASP A 184 9.06 -25.63 21.09
N LYS A 185 8.33 -24.58 21.50
CA LYS A 185 8.52 -23.89 22.78
C LYS A 185 8.17 -24.79 23.96
N ILE A 186 7.06 -25.53 23.90
CA ILE A 186 6.63 -26.49 24.93
C ILE A 186 7.64 -27.65 25.04
N ARG A 187 8.08 -28.21 23.90
CA ARG A 187 9.11 -29.27 23.80
C ARG A 187 10.41 -28.84 24.49
N ARG A 188 10.92 -27.64 24.17
CA ARG A 188 12.12 -27.06 24.82
C ARG A 188 11.92 -26.82 26.32
N LEU A 189 10.72 -26.44 26.77
CA LEU A 189 10.39 -26.30 28.20
C LEU A 189 10.30 -27.65 28.92
N GLN A 190 9.71 -28.67 28.30
CA GLN A 190 9.68 -30.04 28.82
C GLN A 190 11.09 -30.64 28.92
N GLU A 191 11.93 -30.45 27.91
CA GLU A 191 13.34 -30.85 27.94
C GLU A 191 14.12 -30.17 29.07
N THR A 192 13.95 -28.85 29.26
CA THR A 192 14.66 -28.13 30.32
C THR A 192 14.14 -28.46 31.71
N ALA A 193 12.83 -28.72 31.87
CA ALA A 193 12.27 -29.28 33.09
C ALA A 193 12.82 -30.69 33.38
N ALA A 194 12.88 -31.57 32.37
CA ALA A 194 13.43 -32.92 32.52
C ALA A 194 14.93 -32.90 32.87
N ARG A 195 15.73 -32.05 32.22
CA ARG A 195 17.15 -31.82 32.56
C ARG A 195 17.30 -31.30 34.00
N THR A 196 16.44 -30.40 34.43
CA THR A 196 16.43 -29.87 35.81
C THR A 196 16.06 -30.95 36.82
N ASN A 197 14.98 -31.69 36.61
CA ASN A 197 14.57 -32.82 37.46
C ASN A 197 15.67 -33.89 37.55
N ASN A 198 16.32 -34.24 36.44
CA ASN A 198 17.44 -35.19 36.43
C ASN A 198 18.67 -34.65 37.19
N SER A 199 18.93 -33.34 37.14
CA SER A 199 19.99 -32.69 37.91
C SER A 199 19.68 -32.69 39.42
N THR A 200 18.46 -32.31 39.79
CA THR A 200 17.96 -32.34 41.17
C THR A 200 17.96 -33.76 41.74
N HIS A 201 17.53 -34.77 40.97
CA HIS A 201 17.56 -36.16 41.42
C HIS A 201 18.98 -36.69 41.62
N LYS A 202 19.95 -36.31 40.77
CA LYS A 202 21.36 -36.62 41.01
C LYS A 202 21.88 -35.95 42.28
N SER A 203 21.60 -34.66 42.48
CA SER A 203 22.01 -33.92 43.67
C SER A 203 21.39 -34.48 44.96
N ILE A 204 20.13 -34.93 44.92
CA ILE A 204 19.47 -35.60 46.05
C ILE A 204 20.13 -36.96 46.35
N GLU A 205 20.51 -37.74 45.34
CA GLU A 205 21.16 -39.04 45.55
C GLU A 205 22.63 -38.89 45.99
N GLU A 206 23.34 -37.86 45.52
CA GLU A 206 24.64 -37.43 46.05
C GLU A 206 24.52 -36.97 47.51
N GLN A 207 23.47 -36.22 47.86
CA GLN A 207 23.17 -35.83 49.25
C GLN A 207 22.80 -37.04 50.13
N ARG A 208 22.06 -38.01 49.59
CA ARG A 208 21.69 -39.25 50.27
C ARG A 208 22.92 -40.12 50.55
N THR A 209 23.73 -40.38 49.53
CA THR A 209 24.95 -41.21 49.66
C THR A 209 26.00 -40.57 50.54
N THR A 210 26.19 -39.24 50.47
CA THR A 210 27.07 -38.52 51.42
C THR A 210 26.52 -38.54 52.85
N ARG A 211 25.21 -38.43 53.05
CA ARG A 211 24.59 -38.58 54.38
C ARG A 211 24.80 -39.99 54.95
N VAL A 212 24.52 -41.05 54.19
CA VAL A 212 24.80 -42.44 54.61
C VAL A 212 26.28 -42.65 54.93
N ARG A 213 27.19 -42.02 54.17
CA ARG A 213 28.63 -42.05 54.45
C ARG A 213 28.97 -41.32 55.76
N ILE A 214 28.35 -40.18 56.04
CA ILE A 214 28.51 -39.44 57.30
C ILE A 214 27.99 -40.27 58.47
N ASP A 215 26.78 -40.83 58.36
CA ASP A 215 26.17 -41.66 59.41
C ASP A 215 27.02 -42.92 59.71
N GLY A 216 27.56 -43.58 58.68
CA GLY A 216 28.48 -44.71 58.83
C GLY A 216 29.87 -44.34 59.37
N LEU A 217 30.38 -43.13 59.08
CA LEU A 217 31.61 -42.62 59.69
C LEU A 217 31.38 -42.23 61.17
N ASN A 218 30.23 -41.65 61.49
CA ASN A 218 29.83 -41.33 62.86
C ASN A 218 29.69 -42.60 63.71
N ALA A 219 29.03 -43.65 63.18
CA ALA A 219 28.95 -44.94 63.83
C ALA A 219 30.35 -45.52 64.13
N LYS A 220 31.27 -45.46 63.15
CA LYS A 220 32.65 -45.90 63.35
C LYS A 220 33.45 -45.02 64.32
N ILE A 221 33.14 -43.73 64.42
CA ILE A 221 33.69 -42.86 65.47
C ILE A 221 33.17 -43.31 66.83
N THR A 222 31.86 -43.55 67.00
CA THR A 222 31.32 -44.01 68.28
C THR A 222 31.82 -45.40 68.69
N ASP A 223 32.07 -46.31 67.74
CA ASP A 223 32.72 -47.61 68.01
C ASP A 223 34.17 -47.43 68.49
N LEU A 224 34.91 -46.51 67.86
CA LEU A 224 36.28 -46.18 68.24
C LEU A 224 36.34 -45.45 69.60
N GLU A 225 35.36 -44.59 69.91
CA GLU A 225 35.24 -43.93 71.20
C GLU A 225 34.85 -44.91 72.32
N GLN A 226 33.93 -45.85 72.05
CA GLN A 226 33.57 -46.92 72.99
C GLN A 226 34.74 -47.87 73.25
N THR A 227 35.43 -48.33 72.20
CA THR A 227 36.60 -49.22 72.35
C THR A 227 37.78 -48.50 73.01
N ASN A 228 38.03 -47.23 72.70
CA ASN A 228 39.03 -46.41 73.40
C ASN A 228 38.64 -46.19 74.88
N SER A 229 37.36 -45.92 75.18
CA SER A 229 36.86 -45.82 76.56
C SER A 229 37.04 -47.11 77.35
N MET A 230 36.71 -48.27 76.74
CA MET A 230 36.92 -49.59 77.31
C MET A 230 38.40 -49.88 77.57
N LEU A 231 39.30 -49.55 76.64
CA LEU A 231 40.74 -49.70 76.81
C LEU A 231 41.29 -48.79 77.91
N ASN A 232 40.86 -47.54 78.00
CA ASN A 232 41.22 -46.65 79.11
C ASN A 232 40.68 -47.16 80.46
N GLY A 233 39.48 -47.74 80.49
CA GLY A 233 38.94 -48.43 81.67
C GLY A 233 39.82 -49.61 82.09
N ARG A 234 40.23 -50.46 81.15
CA ARG A 234 41.11 -51.60 81.42
C ARG A 234 42.52 -51.19 81.82
N ILE A 235 43.04 -50.08 81.29
CA ILE A 235 44.30 -49.47 81.74
C ILE A 235 44.19 -49.06 83.21
N ARG A 236 43.16 -48.28 83.59
CA ARG A 236 42.94 -47.87 85.00
C ARG A 236 42.79 -49.05 85.96
N GLU A 237 42.14 -50.12 85.52
CA GLU A 237 42.02 -51.33 86.34
C GLU A 237 43.35 -52.08 86.47
N LEU A 238 44.15 -52.15 85.41
CA LEU A 238 45.51 -52.71 85.47
C LEU A 238 46.46 -51.85 86.32
N GLU A 239 46.34 -50.51 86.26
CA GLU A 239 47.05 -49.57 87.13
C GLU A 239 46.66 -49.79 88.59
N HIS A 240 45.36 -49.90 88.89
CA HIS A 240 44.89 -50.19 90.25
C HIS A 240 45.30 -51.59 90.75
N GLN A 241 45.25 -52.62 89.88
CA GLN A 241 45.75 -53.96 90.21
C GLN A 241 47.25 -53.92 90.53
N LEU A 242 48.05 -53.22 89.72
CA LEU A 242 49.49 -53.03 89.94
C LEU A 242 49.79 -52.26 91.24
N ASP A 243 49.01 -51.22 91.58
CA ASP A 243 49.19 -50.48 92.83
C ASP A 243 48.75 -51.28 94.06
N ASN A 244 47.70 -52.11 93.94
CA ASN A 244 47.31 -53.06 95.00
C ASN A 244 48.39 -54.13 95.22
N ASP A 245 48.98 -54.68 94.15
CA ASP A 245 50.08 -55.65 94.26
C ASP A 245 51.36 -55.01 94.81
N ARG A 246 51.65 -53.75 94.45
CA ARG A 246 52.74 -52.95 95.05
C ARG A 246 52.50 -52.71 96.55
N GLU A 247 51.29 -52.33 96.96
CA GLU A 247 50.97 -52.14 98.36
C GLU A 247 51.07 -53.47 99.13
N ARG A 248 50.54 -54.55 98.58
CA ARG A 248 50.66 -55.90 99.15
C ARG A 248 52.13 -56.29 99.32
N HIS A 249 52.97 -56.16 98.30
CA HIS A 249 54.39 -56.50 98.41
C HIS A 249 55.14 -55.56 99.38
N SER A 250 54.74 -54.29 99.48
CA SER A 250 55.24 -53.36 100.50
C SER A 250 54.87 -53.82 101.92
N GLN A 251 53.64 -54.31 102.13
CA GLN A 251 53.20 -54.89 103.40
C GLN A 251 53.93 -56.22 103.71
N GLU A 252 54.14 -57.08 102.72
CA GLU A 252 54.93 -58.33 102.85
C GLU A 252 56.40 -58.03 103.21
N VAL A 253 57.02 -57.04 102.57
CA VAL A 253 58.38 -56.57 102.92
C VAL A 253 58.41 -55.98 104.33
N ALA A 254 57.47 -55.10 104.70
CA ALA A 254 57.41 -54.51 106.04
C ALA A 254 57.14 -55.55 107.15
N MET A 255 56.48 -56.68 106.84
CA MET A 255 56.34 -57.83 107.74
C MET A 255 57.65 -58.59 107.87
N LEU A 256 58.36 -58.85 106.77
CA LEU A 256 59.67 -59.50 106.78
C LEU A 256 60.75 -58.65 107.46
N GLU A 257 60.72 -57.32 107.30
CA GLU A 257 61.62 -56.40 108.01
C GLU A 257 61.37 -56.42 109.52
N LYS A 258 60.09 -56.45 109.95
CA LYS A 258 59.74 -56.61 111.38
C LYS A 258 60.21 -57.94 111.94
N GLU A 259 60.03 -59.04 111.22
CA GLU A 259 60.49 -60.36 111.68
C GLU A 259 62.03 -60.46 111.70
N LEU A 260 62.71 -59.80 110.75
CA LEU A 260 64.17 -59.71 110.72
C LEU A 260 64.72 -58.82 111.84
N ILE A 261 63.99 -57.78 112.25
CA ILE A 261 64.27 -57.01 113.48
C ILE A 261 64.04 -57.91 114.70
N ARG A 262 62.90 -58.59 114.81
CA ARG A 262 62.58 -59.51 115.92
C ARG A 262 63.65 -60.58 116.11
N LEU A 263 64.12 -61.20 115.02
CA LEU A 263 65.20 -62.19 115.02
C LEU A 263 66.58 -61.59 115.33
N ARG A 264 66.83 -60.32 115.00
CA ARG A 264 68.06 -59.61 115.41
C ARG A 264 68.02 -59.29 116.90
N ASP A 265 66.89 -58.82 117.42
CA ASP A 265 66.70 -58.53 118.84
C ASP A 265 66.86 -59.82 119.66
N GLU A 266 66.22 -60.92 119.23
CA GLU A 266 66.36 -62.27 119.80
C GLU A 266 67.82 -62.78 119.74
N MET A 267 68.54 -62.55 118.63
CA MET A 267 69.97 -62.88 118.52
C MET A 267 70.84 -62.02 119.45
N THR A 268 70.53 -60.72 119.62
CA THR A 268 71.26 -59.86 120.57
C THR A 268 70.96 -60.22 122.02
N GLN A 269 69.74 -60.67 122.32
CA GLN A 269 69.41 -61.21 123.64
C GLN A 269 70.19 -62.50 123.90
N GLN A 270 70.24 -63.45 122.95
CA GLN A 270 71.05 -64.67 123.10
C GLN A 270 72.55 -64.37 123.21
N LEU A 271 73.06 -63.34 122.54
CA LEU A 271 74.44 -62.86 122.72
C LEU A 271 74.68 -62.27 124.11
N GLN A 272 73.73 -61.49 124.64
CA GLN A 272 73.78 -60.97 126.01
C GLN A 272 73.76 -62.10 127.04
N GLU A 273 72.83 -63.06 126.90
CA GLU A 273 72.75 -64.25 127.77
C GLU A 273 74.03 -65.10 127.70
N TYR A 274 74.66 -65.22 126.53
CA TYR A 274 75.98 -65.87 126.38
C TYR A 274 77.11 -65.08 127.04
N GLN A 275 77.04 -63.74 127.03
CA GLN A 275 78.06 -62.87 127.62
C GLN A 275 77.94 -62.83 129.15
N ASP A 276 76.71 -62.74 129.68
CA ASP A 276 76.43 -62.86 131.11
C ASP A 276 76.89 -64.24 131.65
N LEU A 277 76.67 -65.31 130.87
CA LEU A 277 77.17 -66.65 131.19
C LEU A 277 78.71 -66.75 131.10
N MET A 278 79.35 -66.03 130.18
CA MET A 278 80.82 -65.92 130.12
C MET A 278 81.37 -65.18 131.34
N ASP A 279 80.74 -64.09 131.78
CA ASP A 279 81.17 -63.33 132.95
C ASP A 279 81.01 -64.15 134.25
N ILE A 280 79.92 -64.94 134.37
CA ILE A 280 79.78 -65.95 135.44
C ILE A 280 80.92 -66.97 135.38
N LYS A 281 81.26 -67.47 134.18
CA LYS A 281 82.36 -68.43 133.98
C LYS A 281 83.72 -67.83 134.35
N VAL A 282 83.97 -66.57 134.00
CA VAL A 282 85.21 -65.84 134.37
C VAL A 282 85.27 -65.61 135.87
N SER A 283 84.15 -65.33 136.54
CA SER A 283 84.10 -65.24 138.00
C SER A 283 84.47 -66.58 138.66
N LEU A 284 83.97 -67.70 138.14
CA LEU A 284 84.29 -69.05 138.64
C LEU A 284 85.75 -69.44 138.39
N ASP A 285 86.34 -69.11 137.23
CA ASP A 285 87.78 -69.27 136.99
C ASP A 285 88.63 -68.53 138.04
N LEU A 286 88.18 -67.33 138.43
CA LEU A 286 88.88 -66.45 139.37
C LEU A 286 88.79 -66.97 140.82
N GLU A 287 87.66 -67.56 141.20
CA GLU A 287 87.51 -68.30 142.46
C GLU A 287 88.41 -69.55 142.50
N ILE A 288 88.46 -70.35 141.42
CA ILE A 288 89.35 -71.52 141.30
C ILE A 288 90.81 -71.08 141.43
N ALA A 289 91.22 -70.01 140.76
CA ALA A 289 92.57 -69.44 140.86
C ALA A 289 92.90 -68.88 142.25
N ALA A 290 91.89 -68.53 143.07
CA ALA A 290 92.08 -68.15 144.47
C ALA A 290 92.28 -69.37 145.38
N TYR A 291 91.58 -70.50 145.11
CA TYR A 291 91.77 -71.75 145.84
C TYR A 291 93.15 -72.40 145.59
N ASP A 292 93.63 -72.40 144.34
CA ASP A 292 95.00 -72.85 143.99
C ASP A 292 96.07 -72.12 144.82
N LYS A 293 95.85 -70.83 145.07
CA LYS A 293 96.82 -69.93 145.72
C LYS A 293 96.99 -70.17 147.22
N LEU A 294 96.16 -71.01 147.83
CA LEU A 294 96.27 -71.41 149.24
C LEU A 294 96.91 -72.80 149.42
N LEU A 295 97.09 -73.58 148.35
CA LEU A 295 97.35 -75.02 148.41
C LEU A 295 98.74 -75.45 147.89
N MET A 296 99.48 -74.57 147.21
CA MET A 296 100.83 -74.84 146.68
C MET A 296 101.95 -74.12 147.43
N GLY A 297 101.85 -74.05 148.76
CA GLY A 297 102.94 -73.62 149.65
C GLY A 297 104.06 -74.65 149.85
N GLU A 298 103.94 -75.87 149.30
CA GLU A 298 104.76 -77.03 149.73
C GLU A 298 105.62 -77.71 148.63
N GLU A 299 105.44 -77.42 147.33
CA GLU A 299 106.25 -78.04 146.25
C GLU A 299 107.23 -77.10 145.54
N HIS A 300 108.03 -76.37 146.32
CA HIS A 300 109.18 -75.58 145.86
C HIS A 300 110.36 -76.48 145.41
N ARG A 301 110.16 -77.40 144.47
CA ARG A 301 111.14 -78.46 144.11
C ARG A 301 111.35 -78.77 142.63
N LEU A 302 110.48 -78.38 141.69
CA LEU A 302 110.57 -78.80 140.29
C LEU A 302 110.42 -77.63 139.29
N ASN A 303 111.51 -77.29 138.60
CA ASN A 303 111.56 -76.25 137.57
C ASN A 303 111.01 -76.73 136.21
N ILE A 304 109.86 -76.21 135.75
CA ILE A 304 109.41 -76.27 134.34
C ILE A 304 108.81 -74.89 133.92
N THR A 305 108.85 -74.55 132.62
CA THR A 305 108.67 -73.20 132.03
C THR A 305 108.19 -73.37 130.53
N PRO A 306 107.96 -72.34 129.67
CA PRO A 306 106.86 -71.34 129.58
C PRO A 306 106.08 -71.27 128.21
N SER A 307 105.15 -70.28 128.06
CA SER A 307 104.95 -69.37 126.88
C SER A 307 104.06 -69.64 125.62
N ASN A 308 103.32 -68.58 125.19
CA ASN A 308 103.09 -67.99 123.81
C ASN A 308 102.06 -68.62 122.79
N THR A 309 101.43 -67.99 121.73
CA THR A 309 101.18 -66.58 121.19
C THR A 309 100.22 -66.51 119.91
N ALA A 310 99.66 -65.33 119.51
CA ALA A 310 99.19 -64.84 118.14
C ALA A 310 97.74 -65.22 117.58
N THR A 311 97.01 -64.67 116.53
CA THR A 311 96.92 -63.50 115.54
C THR A 311 95.64 -63.63 114.60
N VAL A 312 95.10 -62.78 113.65
CA VAL A 312 94.86 -61.30 113.34
C VAL A 312 94.08 -61.06 111.96
N GLN A 313 93.43 -59.88 111.70
CA GLN A 313 92.89 -59.27 110.39
C GLN A 313 91.40 -59.58 109.89
N SER A 314 90.68 -58.95 108.91
CA SER A 314 90.82 -57.85 107.86
C SER A 314 89.46 -57.21 107.32
N PHE A 315 89.41 -56.42 106.19
CA PHE A 315 88.29 -55.53 105.66
C PHE A 315 88.25 -55.34 104.08
N SER A 316 87.45 -54.55 103.27
CA SER A 316 86.30 -53.56 103.31
C SER A 316 85.70 -53.15 101.88
N GLN A 317 84.65 -52.26 101.78
CA GLN A 317 84.16 -51.39 100.63
C GLN A 317 83.21 -51.96 99.48
N SER A 318 82.54 -51.27 98.51
CA SER A 318 82.46 -49.88 97.89
C SER A 318 81.09 -49.50 97.16
N LEU A 319 80.99 -48.44 96.29
CA LEU A 319 79.75 -47.80 95.68
C LEU A 319 79.90 -47.15 94.22
N ARG A 320 78.81 -46.77 93.48
CA ARG A 320 78.65 -45.86 92.23
C ARG A 320 77.17 -45.83 91.68
N SER A 321 76.66 -45.20 90.56
CA SER A 321 76.65 -43.89 89.78
C SER A 321 75.58 -44.00 88.60
N SER A 322 75.11 -43.13 87.64
CA SER A 322 75.09 -41.69 87.11
C SER A 322 73.83 -41.52 86.13
N THR A 323 73.43 -40.58 85.20
CA THR A 323 73.96 -39.48 84.30
C THR A 323 72.95 -38.29 83.94
N ARG A 324 72.71 -37.83 82.66
CA ARG A 324 72.14 -36.46 82.24
C ARG A 324 71.86 -36.18 80.70
N ALA A 325 70.79 -35.42 80.25
CA ALA A 325 70.72 -34.40 79.10
C ALA A 325 69.32 -34.00 78.42
N THR A 326 69.21 -32.85 77.70
CA THR A 326 68.07 -32.23 76.87
C THR A 326 68.60 -31.16 75.82
N PRO A 327 67.92 -30.16 75.11
CA PRO A 327 66.50 -29.74 74.77
C PRO A 327 66.22 -29.10 73.32
N SER A 328 65.09 -28.34 73.09
CA SER A 328 64.81 -27.17 72.13
C SER A 328 64.26 -27.31 70.64
N ARG A 329 63.69 -26.31 69.85
CA ARG A 329 62.89 -25.01 70.04
C ARG A 329 62.55 -24.08 68.77
N ARG A 330 61.25 -23.90 68.35
CA ARG A 330 60.48 -22.69 67.78
C ARG A 330 60.54 -22.05 66.30
N THR A 331 59.33 -21.69 65.74
CA THR A 331 58.85 -20.40 65.03
C THR A 331 59.01 -20.10 63.48
N PRO A 332 58.55 -18.95 62.84
CA PRO A 332 57.13 -18.55 62.46
C PRO A 332 56.86 -17.73 61.11
N SER A 333 55.60 -17.30 60.85
CA SER A 333 55.10 -16.13 60.00
C SER A 333 55.04 -16.22 58.44
N GLY A 334 54.29 -15.41 57.64
CA GLY A 334 53.18 -14.43 57.89
C GLY A 334 52.79 -13.48 56.69
N ALA A 335 51.68 -12.70 56.83
CA ALA A 335 51.28 -11.44 56.12
C ALA A 335 50.40 -11.41 54.80
N LEU A 336 49.73 -10.25 54.55
CA LEU A 336 48.70 -9.92 53.52
C LEU A 336 49.11 -8.74 52.59
N LYS A 337 48.45 -8.54 51.42
CA LYS A 337 48.27 -7.21 50.72
C LYS A 337 46.91 -7.06 49.98
N ARG A 338 46.62 -5.86 49.45
CA ARG A 338 45.28 -5.32 49.00
C ARG A 338 45.23 -4.88 47.50
N LYS A 339 44.13 -4.21 47.10
CA LYS A 339 43.83 -3.44 45.83
C LYS A 339 43.29 -4.29 44.66
N ARG A 340 42.49 -3.77 43.70
CA ARG A 340 41.92 -2.40 43.46
C ARG A 340 40.55 -2.52 42.77
N THR A 341 39.69 -1.50 42.88
CA THR A 341 38.51 -1.30 42.02
C THR A 341 38.87 -0.98 40.56
N PHE A 342 37.89 -1.13 39.67
CA PHE A 342 37.87 -0.60 38.30
C PHE A 342 36.55 0.13 38.05
N VAL A 343 36.57 1.04 37.07
CA VAL A 343 35.39 1.75 36.52
C VAL A 343 35.11 1.12 35.16
N ASP A 344 33.83 1.01 34.81
CA ASP A 344 33.37 0.55 33.50
C ASP A 344 32.91 1.76 32.67
N GLU A 345 33.18 1.74 31.36
CA GLU A 345 33.00 2.90 30.47
C GLU A 345 32.36 2.44 29.16
N SER A 346 31.11 2.87 28.93
CA SER A 346 30.25 2.37 27.85
C SER A 346 29.75 3.51 26.96
N GLU A 347 30.18 3.53 25.69
CA GLU A 347 29.61 4.41 24.67
C GLU A 347 28.31 3.82 24.09
N ASP A 348 27.17 4.48 24.33
CA ASP A 348 25.93 4.20 23.59
C ASP A 348 25.95 4.89 22.23
N ARG A 349 25.81 4.12 21.14
CA ARG A 349 25.59 4.63 19.78
C ARG A 349 24.15 4.39 19.33
N SER A 350 23.32 5.40 19.49
CA SER A 350 21.95 5.42 18.98
C SER A 350 21.93 5.65 17.47
N VAL A 351 21.26 4.78 16.72
CA VAL A 351 21.01 4.94 15.28
C VAL A 351 19.53 5.29 15.10
N SER A 352 19.24 6.52 14.65
CA SER A 352 17.87 6.94 14.36
C SER A 352 17.51 6.70 12.90
N ASP A 353 16.49 5.88 12.67
CA ASP A 353 15.89 5.61 11.37
C ASP A 353 14.66 6.53 11.16
N TYR A 354 14.13 6.61 9.92
CA TYR A 354 12.97 7.45 9.61
C TYR A 354 11.90 6.70 8.83
N TYR A 355 10.73 6.57 9.44
CA TYR A 355 9.52 6.12 8.76
C TYR A 355 8.96 7.25 7.88
N VAL A 356 8.63 6.93 6.63
CA VAL A 356 8.02 7.86 5.67
C VAL A 356 6.73 7.27 5.12
N SER A 357 5.65 8.04 5.14
CA SER A 357 4.31 7.64 4.69
C SER A 357 3.74 8.73 3.78
N ALA A 358 3.59 8.43 2.49
CA ALA A 358 3.02 9.34 1.50
C ALA A 358 1.60 8.90 1.09
N SER A 359 0.72 9.88 0.83
CA SER A 359 -0.66 9.68 0.40
C SER A 359 -1.07 10.78 -0.59
N ALA A 360 -1.96 10.45 -1.52
CA ALA A 360 -2.40 11.35 -2.58
C ALA A 360 -3.86 11.10 -2.98
N ARG A 361 -4.65 12.17 -3.01
CA ARG A 361 -6.06 12.25 -3.41
C ARG A 361 -6.14 12.66 -4.89
N GLY A 362 -5.59 11.82 -5.77
CA GLY A 362 -5.59 12.02 -7.23
C GLY A 362 -4.22 11.83 -7.88
N ASN A 363 -4.02 12.51 -9.01
CA ASN A 363 -2.87 12.33 -9.91
C ASN A 363 -1.57 12.99 -9.43
N ILE A 364 -1.63 13.88 -8.43
CA ILE A 364 -0.44 14.59 -7.92
C ILE A 364 -0.04 14.02 -6.56
N GLU A 365 1.23 13.66 -6.40
CA GLU A 365 1.78 13.14 -5.15
C GLU A 365 3.10 13.82 -4.75
N ILE A 366 3.35 13.95 -3.45
CA ILE A 366 4.67 14.36 -2.93
C ILE A 366 5.55 13.10 -2.96
N LYS A 367 6.57 13.07 -3.83
CA LYS A 367 7.40 11.88 -4.04
C LYS A 367 8.57 11.78 -3.09
N GLU A 368 9.19 12.93 -2.77
CA GLU A 368 10.48 12.98 -2.10
C GLU A 368 10.61 14.30 -1.32
N ILE A 369 11.20 14.26 -0.13
CA ILE A 369 11.56 15.44 0.67
C ILE A 369 12.99 15.30 1.18
N ASP A 370 13.75 16.39 1.24
CA ASP A 370 15.05 16.38 1.89
C ASP A 370 14.87 16.36 3.44
N PRO A 371 15.51 15.42 4.15
CA PRO A 371 15.68 15.42 5.61
C PRO A 371 16.13 16.76 6.20
N GLU A 372 17.07 17.43 5.53
CA GLU A 372 17.68 18.72 5.89
C GLU A 372 16.95 19.91 5.25
N GLY A 373 15.81 19.68 4.58
CA GLY A 373 14.96 20.76 4.08
C GLY A 373 15.45 21.46 2.80
N LYS A 374 16.44 20.95 2.06
CA LYS A 374 16.87 21.61 0.82
C LYS A 374 15.81 21.59 -0.28
N PHE A 375 14.93 20.58 -0.33
CA PHE A 375 13.83 20.52 -1.31
C PHE A 375 12.61 19.70 -0.86
N VAL A 376 11.52 19.90 -1.61
CA VAL A 376 10.33 19.03 -1.69
C VAL A 376 10.04 18.78 -3.17
N LYS A 377 9.75 17.53 -3.56
CA LYS A 377 9.57 17.11 -4.95
C LYS A 377 8.19 16.49 -5.16
N ILE A 378 7.46 17.04 -6.11
CA ILE A 378 6.10 16.66 -6.48
C ILE A 378 6.15 15.91 -7.82
N PHE A 379 5.33 14.89 -7.98
CA PHE A 379 5.21 14.07 -9.18
C PHE A 379 3.75 14.04 -9.67
N ASN A 380 3.56 14.11 -10.99
CA ASN A 380 2.28 13.85 -11.64
C ASN A 380 2.27 12.42 -12.18
N LYS A 381 1.54 11.51 -11.53
CA LYS A 381 1.32 10.12 -11.98
C LYS A 381 0.12 9.96 -12.93
N GLY A 382 -0.50 11.07 -13.34
CA GLY A 382 -1.57 11.09 -14.34
C GLY A 382 -1.02 11.13 -15.77
N ASN A 383 -1.91 10.85 -16.72
CA ASN A 383 -1.62 10.87 -18.17
C ASN A 383 -1.85 12.24 -18.82
N GLU A 384 -2.19 13.27 -18.04
CA GLU A 384 -2.55 14.61 -18.51
C GLU A 384 -1.79 15.70 -17.73
N GLU A 385 -1.64 16.88 -18.34
CA GLU A 385 -1.04 18.08 -17.73
C GLU A 385 -1.93 18.63 -16.60
N VAL A 386 -1.35 18.89 -15.42
CA VAL A 386 -2.08 19.45 -14.27
C VAL A 386 -1.58 20.86 -13.95
N ALA A 387 -2.47 21.84 -14.01
CA ALA A 387 -2.17 23.21 -13.58
C ALA A 387 -2.23 23.32 -12.04
N ILE A 388 -1.07 23.50 -11.41
CA ILE A 388 -0.94 23.70 -9.95
C ILE A 388 -0.78 25.17 -9.55
N GLY A 389 -1.09 26.09 -10.46
CA GLY A 389 -0.97 27.53 -10.24
C GLY A 389 -1.83 28.00 -9.07
N GLY A 390 -1.21 28.64 -8.07
CA GLY A 390 -1.90 29.10 -6.86
C GLY A 390 -2.13 28.02 -5.79
N TRP A 391 -1.76 26.76 -6.02
CA TRP A 391 -1.75 25.72 -4.98
C TRP A 391 -0.72 26.05 -3.90
N GLN A 392 -0.86 25.44 -2.72
CA GLN A 392 -0.03 25.72 -1.55
C GLN A 392 0.66 24.45 -1.04
N LEU A 393 1.95 24.55 -0.75
CA LEU A 393 2.78 23.48 -0.20
C LEU A 393 3.23 23.88 1.20
N GLN A 394 2.61 23.29 2.21
CA GLN A 394 2.86 23.57 3.62
C GLN A 394 3.72 22.46 4.24
N ARG A 395 4.77 22.83 4.97
CA ARG A 395 5.54 21.91 5.82
C ARG A 395 5.32 22.28 7.29
N ILE A 396 5.05 21.29 8.13
CA ILE A 396 4.73 21.41 9.57
C ILE A 396 5.72 20.52 10.34
N VAL A 397 6.28 21.02 11.44
CA VAL A 397 7.12 20.25 12.36
C VAL A 397 6.28 19.77 13.54
N ASN A 398 6.45 18.49 13.92
CA ASN A 398 5.89 17.90 15.16
C ASN A 398 4.38 18.17 15.40
N GLU A 399 3.55 18.05 14.35
CA GLU A 399 2.06 18.20 14.31
C GLU A 399 1.48 19.56 14.76
N SER A 400 1.82 20.02 15.97
CA SER A 400 1.40 21.32 16.55
C SER A 400 2.54 22.35 16.63
N GLY A 401 3.69 22.06 16.01
CA GLY A 401 4.84 22.96 15.96
C GLY A 401 4.75 24.03 14.86
N PRO A 402 5.86 24.72 14.54
CA PRO A 402 5.87 25.73 13.49
C PRO A 402 5.52 25.12 12.12
N SER A 403 4.98 25.96 11.23
CA SER A 403 4.77 25.61 9.81
C SER A 403 5.26 26.72 8.88
N ASN A 404 5.65 26.35 7.66
CA ASN A 404 5.92 27.29 6.57
C ASN A 404 5.16 26.87 5.31
N THR A 405 4.63 27.84 4.57
CA THR A 405 3.84 27.58 3.35
C THR A 405 4.45 28.32 2.16
N TYR A 406 4.70 27.57 1.10
CA TYR A 406 5.02 28.09 -0.23
C TYR A 406 3.76 28.10 -1.10
N LYS A 407 3.59 29.11 -1.96
CA LYS A 407 2.47 29.19 -2.92
C LYS A 407 3.00 29.23 -4.35
N PHE A 408 2.52 28.32 -5.18
CA PHE A 408 2.94 28.23 -6.58
C PHE A 408 2.48 29.45 -7.39
N HIS A 409 3.35 29.95 -8.27
CA HIS A 409 2.97 31.03 -9.20
C HIS A 409 1.88 30.54 -10.16
N ARG A 410 0.98 31.44 -10.58
CA ARG A 410 -0.20 31.12 -11.42
C ARG A 410 0.08 30.44 -12.76
N SER A 411 1.34 30.43 -13.21
CA SER A 411 1.78 29.80 -14.47
C SER A 411 2.43 28.42 -14.29
N VAL A 412 2.51 27.88 -13.08
CA VAL A 412 3.14 26.57 -12.83
C VAL A 412 2.16 25.45 -13.16
N LYS A 413 2.64 24.48 -13.93
CA LYS A 413 1.95 23.25 -14.29
C LYS A 413 2.92 22.06 -14.15
N ILE A 414 2.38 20.84 -14.15
CA ILE A 414 3.15 19.60 -14.22
C ILE A 414 2.63 18.75 -15.38
N ASP A 415 3.48 18.46 -16.36
CA ASP A 415 3.16 17.53 -17.45
C ASP A 415 2.89 16.11 -16.95
N ALA A 416 2.29 15.27 -17.79
CA ALA A 416 2.09 13.85 -17.51
C ALA A 416 3.41 13.14 -17.22
N ASN A 417 3.49 12.37 -16.13
CA ASN A 417 4.71 11.67 -15.68
C ASN A 417 5.93 12.60 -15.42
N ALA A 418 5.72 13.90 -15.19
CA ALA A 418 6.79 14.86 -14.88
C ALA A 418 6.88 15.21 -13.38
N PHE A 419 7.99 15.88 -13.01
CA PHE A 419 8.28 16.33 -11.66
C PHE A 419 8.39 17.85 -11.57
N VAL A 420 7.96 18.41 -10.43
CA VAL A 420 8.30 19.78 -10.00
C VAL A 420 9.01 19.72 -8.66
N THR A 421 10.18 20.37 -8.56
CA THR A 421 10.99 20.41 -7.33
C THR A 421 11.02 21.82 -6.77
N VAL A 422 10.57 21.99 -5.52
CA VAL A 422 10.56 23.27 -4.80
C VAL A 422 11.71 23.30 -3.81
N TRP A 423 12.73 24.10 -4.13
CA TRP A 423 13.98 24.18 -3.38
C TRP A 423 14.01 25.33 -2.38
N SER A 424 14.65 25.10 -1.23
CA SER A 424 15.00 26.10 -0.23
C SER A 424 16.03 27.10 -0.78
N VAL A 425 16.00 28.35 -0.31
CA VAL A 425 16.88 29.44 -0.77
C VAL A 425 18.39 29.13 -0.61
N ASP A 426 18.76 28.25 0.32
CA ASP A 426 20.14 27.85 0.63
C ASP A 426 20.61 26.57 -0.08
N SER A 427 19.76 25.94 -0.88
CA SER A 427 20.08 24.74 -1.67
C SER A 427 21.16 24.93 -2.75
N LYS A 428 21.41 26.19 -3.17
CA LYS A 428 22.20 26.57 -4.35
C LYS A 428 21.66 26.06 -5.70
N ALA A 429 20.41 25.59 -5.76
CA ALA A 429 19.77 25.20 -7.02
C ALA A 429 19.51 26.41 -7.94
N SER A 430 19.41 26.15 -9.25
CA SER A 430 18.96 27.14 -10.24
C SER A 430 17.43 27.31 -10.20
N HIS A 431 16.93 28.48 -10.60
CA HIS A 431 15.49 28.79 -10.62
C HIS A 431 14.96 28.79 -12.06
N GLU A 432 14.53 27.61 -12.51
CA GLU A 432 14.04 27.30 -13.86
C GLU A 432 12.60 26.74 -13.79
N PRO A 433 11.59 27.61 -13.57
CA PRO A 433 10.19 27.18 -13.57
C PRO A 433 9.74 26.73 -14.98
N PRO A 434 8.81 25.77 -15.09
CA PRO A 434 7.98 25.22 -14.00
C PRO A 434 8.63 24.08 -13.22
N THR A 435 9.63 23.38 -13.74
CA THR A 435 10.16 22.14 -13.16
C THR A 435 11.06 22.35 -11.94
N ASN A 436 11.77 23.48 -11.85
CA ASN A 436 12.79 23.72 -10.84
C ASN A 436 12.59 25.09 -10.16
N ILE A 437 12.01 25.12 -8.96
CA ILE A 437 11.47 26.33 -8.33
C ILE A 437 12.19 26.62 -7.00
N VAL A 438 13.18 27.50 -7.01
CA VAL A 438 13.79 28.03 -5.78
C VAL A 438 12.86 29.03 -5.09
N MET A 439 12.61 28.85 -3.79
CA MET A 439 11.89 29.77 -2.92
C MET A 439 12.77 30.98 -2.56
N LYS A 440 12.71 32.05 -3.35
CA LYS A 440 13.67 33.17 -3.32
C LYS A 440 13.88 33.89 -1.97
N GLN A 441 13.01 33.70 -0.97
CA GLN A 441 13.11 34.31 0.37
C GLN A 441 12.67 33.37 1.51
N GLN A 442 12.54 32.06 1.27
CA GLN A 442 12.09 31.10 2.30
C GLN A 442 13.03 29.90 2.38
N LYS A 443 13.12 29.31 3.58
CA LYS A 443 13.65 27.98 3.81
C LYS A 443 12.53 27.02 4.16
N TRP A 444 12.67 25.74 3.82
CA TRP A 444 11.82 24.72 4.43
C TRP A 444 12.22 24.55 5.89
N ILE A 445 11.23 24.46 6.78
CA ILE A 445 11.51 24.12 8.18
C ILE A 445 11.90 22.65 8.32
N THR A 446 12.80 22.39 9.27
CA THR A 446 13.34 21.07 9.58
C THR A 446 13.00 20.66 11.00
N GLY A 447 12.88 19.36 11.23
CA GLY A 447 12.61 18.77 12.54
C GLY A 447 12.68 17.25 12.48
N ASP A 448 12.61 16.61 13.65
CA ASP A 448 12.65 15.15 13.76
C ASP A 448 11.41 14.50 13.13
N ASN A 449 10.21 15.05 13.39
CA ASN A 449 8.98 14.67 12.69
C ASN A 449 8.51 15.84 11.81
N THR A 450 8.25 15.60 10.52
CA THR A 450 7.74 16.62 9.59
C THR A 450 6.61 16.10 8.73
N LYS A 451 5.48 16.82 8.72
CA LYS A 451 4.34 16.59 7.84
C LYS A 451 4.38 17.63 6.71
N THR A 452 4.36 17.18 5.47
CA THR A 452 4.31 18.05 4.28
C THR A 452 2.97 17.83 3.59
N ILE A 453 2.24 18.90 3.25
CA ILE A 453 0.88 18.86 2.71
C ILE A 453 0.82 19.74 1.46
N LEU A 454 0.25 19.20 0.38
CA LEU A 454 -0.09 19.93 -0.83
C LEU A 454 -1.60 20.19 -0.84
N LEU A 455 -1.97 21.47 -0.86
CA LEU A 455 -3.33 21.98 -0.87
C LEU A 455 -3.66 22.58 -2.24
N ASN A 456 -4.87 22.36 -2.76
CA ASN A 456 -5.35 23.02 -3.97
C ASN A 456 -5.69 24.50 -3.73
N THR A 457 -6.30 25.15 -4.72
CA THR A 457 -6.81 26.53 -4.63
C THR A 457 -7.85 26.74 -3.53
N ASP A 458 -8.60 25.68 -3.22
CA ASP A 458 -9.82 25.68 -2.40
C ASP A 458 -9.54 25.25 -0.94
N GLY A 459 -8.30 24.85 -0.65
CA GLY A 459 -7.84 24.42 0.67
C GLY A 459 -7.94 22.92 0.93
N GLU A 460 -8.36 22.11 -0.05
CA GLU A 460 -8.40 20.65 0.08
C GLU A 460 -7.00 20.03 -0.02
N THR A 461 -6.74 18.98 0.77
CA THR A 461 -5.49 18.21 0.69
C THR A 461 -5.49 17.29 -0.53
N VAL A 462 -4.62 17.62 -1.50
CA VAL A 462 -4.35 16.80 -2.69
C VAL A 462 -3.30 15.74 -2.40
N ALA A 463 -2.29 16.04 -1.58
CA ALA A 463 -1.30 15.05 -1.13
C ALA A 463 -0.71 15.38 0.23
N ASN A 464 -0.26 14.36 0.96
CA ASN A 464 0.50 14.50 2.19
C ASN A 464 1.67 13.52 2.24
N LEU A 465 2.77 13.93 2.88
CA LEU A 465 3.90 13.08 3.20
C LEU A 465 4.32 13.34 4.64
N ASP A 466 4.19 12.30 5.46
CA ASP A 466 4.53 12.27 6.88
C ASP A 466 5.87 11.55 7.07
N ARG A 467 6.85 12.24 7.66
CA ARG A 467 8.16 11.68 8.04
C ARG A 467 8.29 11.70 9.56
N ILE A 468 8.56 10.54 10.16
CA ILE A 468 8.60 10.34 11.61
C ILE A 468 9.90 9.60 11.99
N LYS A 469 10.66 10.16 12.93
CA LYS A 469 11.89 9.57 13.47
C LYS A 469 11.59 8.37 14.37
N ARG A 470 12.36 7.29 14.20
CA ARG A 470 12.38 6.12 15.07
C ARG A 470 13.76 5.99 15.71
N ILE A 471 13.82 5.75 17.01
CA ILE A 471 15.07 5.47 17.72
C ILE A 471 15.24 3.95 17.77
N VAL A 472 16.35 3.44 17.24
CA VAL A 472 16.68 2.01 17.29
C VAL A 472 17.93 1.82 18.15
N SER A 473 17.71 1.41 19.40
CA SER A 473 18.81 1.13 20.35
C SER A 473 19.32 -0.29 20.17
N THR A 474 20.49 -0.46 19.56
CA THR A 474 21.15 -1.76 19.38
C THR A 474 22.29 -1.96 20.38
N HIS A 475 22.04 -2.66 21.49
CA HIS A 475 23.11 -3.09 22.40
C HIS A 475 23.89 -4.26 21.79
N VAL A 476 25.23 -4.14 21.69
CA VAL A 476 26.11 -5.18 21.12
C VAL A 476 27.08 -5.70 22.19
N SER A 477 26.71 -6.80 22.85
CA SER A 477 27.50 -7.42 23.91
C SER A 477 28.58 -8.37 23.37
N SER A 478 29.81 -7.89 23.19
CA SER A 478 30.92 -8.69 22.63
C SER A 478 31.67 -9.51 23.69
N SER A 479 31.30 -10.79 23.83
CA SER A 479 32.05 -11.75 24.66
C SER A 479 33.24 -12.36 23.90
N ARG A 480 34.45 -11.85 24.15
CA ARG A 480 35.71 -12.44 23.66
C ARG A 480 36.07 -13.72 24.43
N GLN A 481 35.67 -14.88 23.91
CA GLN A 481 36.14 -16.16 24.43
C GLN A 481 37.57 -16.46 23.94
N SER A 482 38.51 -16.65 24.87
CA SER A 482 39.92 -16.89 24.56
C SER A 482 40.17 -18.33 24.10
N ARG A 483 40.88 -18.51 22.98
CA ARG A 483 41.55 -19.77 22.62
C ARG A 483 42.98 -19.48 22.15
N ARG A 484 43.94 -20.26 22.66
CA ARG A 484 45.35 -20.21 22.26
C ARG A 484 45.61 -21.05 21.01
N ARG A 485 46.69 -20.69 20.31
CA ARG A 485 47.25 -21.31 19.09
C ARG A 485 47.37 -22.84 19.16
N SER A 486 47.25 -23.46 17.99
CA SER A 486 48.23 -24.43 17.50
C SER A 486 48.75 -23.96 16.13
N ILE A 487 49.94 -24.39 15.73
CA ILE A 487 50.56 -24.07 14.43
C ILE A 487 51.03 -25.38 13.79
N SER A 488 50.67 -25.58 12.53
CA SER A 488 51.33 -26.51 11.62
C SER A 488 51.08 -26.04 10.19
N ALA A 489 52.14 -25.82 9.42
CA ALA A 489 52.07 -25.60 7.97
C ALA A 489 52.37 -26.91 7.25
N VAL A 490 51.93 -27.03 6.00
CA VAL A 490 52.64 -27.67 4.87
C VAL A 490 51.80 -27.50 3.58
N ASP A 491 52.47 -27.50 2.43
CA ASP A 491 51.89 -27.46 1.08
C ASP A 491 50.84 -28.56 0.81
N GLY A 492 49.94 -28.28 -0.15
CA GLY A 492 48.87 -29.20 -0.54
C GLY A 492 48.18 -28.76 -1.83
N ASN A 493 48.93 -28.76 -2.95
CA ASN A 493 48.40 -28.51 -4.28
C ASN A 493 47.49 -29.67 -4.75
N GLU A 494 46.25 -29.39 -5.15
CA GLU A 494 45.68 -29.94 -6.39
C GLU A 494 44.36 -29.29 -6.83
N GLN A 495 44.05 -29.46 -8.11
CA GLN A 495 42.79 -29.08 -8.77
C GLN A 495 41.91 -30.34 -8.87
N LEU A 496 40.58 -30.21 -8.97
CA LEU A 496 39.76 -30.80 -10.06
C LEU A 496 38.24 -30.63 -9.81
N TYR A 497 37.58 -29.96 -10.77
CA TYR A 497 36.29 -30.29 -11.40
C TYR A 497 34.94 -30.44 -10.66
N HIS A 498 33.90 -30.04 -11.42
CA HIS A 498 32.48 -30.41 -11.36
C HIS A 498 31.63 -29.92 -10.16
N GLN A 499 30.42 -29.37 -10.39
CA GLN A 499 29.74 -28.99 -11.64
C GLN A 499 28.80 -27.80 -11.40
#